data_AF-A0A9P0L5A5-F1
#
_entry.id   AF-A0A9P0L5A5-F1
#
_cell.length_a   1.000
_cell.length_b   1.000
_cell.length_c   1.000
_cell.angle_alpha   90.00
_cell.angle_beta   90.00
_cell.angle_gamma   90.00
#
_symmetry.space_group_name_H-M   'P 1'
#
loop_
_entity.id
_entity.type
_entity.pdbx_description
1 polymer ?
#
loop_
_entity_poly.entity_id
_entity_poly.type
_entity_poly.pdbx_seq_one_letter_code
_entity_poly.pdbx_strand_id
1 'polypeptide(L)'
;MDILHKVDFNLGPVSIDVIEENLYLGGLAAAKNIDVLNKFKINHIITIDTCPLPRTITNLKDIKTMYIQLSDLPKEDLLSHFDETDEFIKEGMANGAVLVHCYFGVSRSATVVIAHIMKKYQLSYAEAFEKVKAKRSIVYPNEGFITQLKLYKEMGYTVDTTSMHFKIYRLTLAADRVRKVKILPQEFSNLIAPDPGLEQIQPEPKVYKCKKCRRVVASESNLIMHQDKGEPCRQTYFVEPMAWMNITGNMI
;
A
#
# COMPACT_ATOMS: atom_id res chain seq x y z
N MET A 1 -18.01 -20.20 0.48
CA MET A 1 -17.53 -19.40 -0.66
C MET A 1 -18.73 -19.18 -1.55
N ASP A 2 -19.42 -18.06 -1.37
CA ASP A 2 -20.55 -17.72 -2.23
C ASP A 2 -19.98 -17.03 -3.47
N ILE A 3 -20.10 -17.71 -4.61
CA ILE A 3 -19.69 -17.19 -5.90
C ILE A 3 -20.80 -16.21 -6.33
N LEU A 4 -20.53 -14.91 -6.24
CA LEU A 4 -21.43 -13.87 -6.75
C LEU A 4 -21.59 -14.03 -8.27
N HIS A 5 -22.81 -14.31 -8.71
CA HIS A 5 -23.12 -14.46 -10.13
C HIS A 5 -23.45 -13.10 -10.75
N LYS A 6 -23.25 -12.97 -12.06
CA LYS A 6 -23.51 -11.73 -12.83
C LYS A 6 -24.96 -11.20 -12.69
N VAL A 7 -25.89 -12.04 -12.24
CA VAL A 7 -27.31 -11.74 -12.01
C VAL A 7 -27.54 -11.02 -10.68
N ASP A 8 -26.61 -11.13 -9.72
CA ASP A 8 -26.70 -10.49 -8.40
C ASP A 8 -26.38 -8.97 -8.45
N PHE A 9 -25.92 -8.48 -9.61
CA PHE A 9 -25.60 -7.08 -9.87
C PHE A 9 -26.68 -6.39 -10.71
N ASN A 10 -27.95 -6.51 -10.33
CA ASN A 10 -29.02 -5.73 -10.96
C ASN A 10 -28.98 -4.28 -10.44
N LEU A 11 -27.93 -3.54 -10.85
CA LEU A 11 -27.53 -2.24 -10.32
C LEU A 11 -28.30 -1.04 -10.92
N GLY A 12 -29.34 -1.31 -11.72
CA GLY A 12 -29.99 -0.30 -12.53
C GLY A 12 -29.03 0.38 -13.52
N PRO A 13 -29.49 1.41 -14.25
CA PRO A 13 -28.68 2.12 -15.24
C PRO A 13 -27.56 2.98 -14.61
N VAL A 14 -27.67 3.33 -13.33
CA VAL A 14 -26.71 4.19 -12.60
C VAL A 14 -26.48 3.62 -11.21
N SER A 15 -25.29 3.05 -10.98
CA SER A 15 -24.91 2.49 -9.69
C SER A 15 -24.19 3.51 -8.82
N ILE A 16 -24.93 4.18 -7.93
CA ILE A 16 -24.41 5.16 -6.96
C ILE A 16 -25.29 5.17 -5.71
N ASP A 17 -24.67 5.16 -4.52
CA ASP A 17 -25.36 5.23 -3.24
C ASP A 17 -24.75 6.31 -2.35
N VAL A 18 -25.60 6.95 -1.55
CA VAL A 18 -25.19 7.88 -0.50
C VAL A 18 -24.67 7.06 0.68
N ILE A 19 -23.40 7.25 1.04
CA ILE A 19 -22.81 6.62 2.22
C ILE A 19 -23.02 7.52 3.43
N GLU A 20 -22.66 8.80 3.29
CA GLU A 20 -22.91 9.87 4.25
C GLU A 20 -23.29 11.16 3.50
N GLU A 21 -23.70 12.18 4.25
CA GLU A 21 -23.93 13.51 3.67
C GLU A 21 -22.70 13.93 2.85
N ASN A 22 -22.92 14.27 1.59
CA ASN A 22 -21.90 14.68 0.62
C ASN A 22 -20.84 13.62 0.26
N LEU A 23 -21.01 12.35 0.66
CA LEU A 23 -20.12 11.23 0.30
C LEU A 23 -20.89 10.12 -0.43
N TYR A 24 -20.51 9.88 -1.67
CA TYR A 24 -21.14 8.91 -2.57
C TYR A 24 -20.16 7.81 -2.98
N LEU A 25 -20.67 6.58 -3.07
CA LEU A 25 -19.94 5.42 -3.55
C LEU A 25 -20.64 4.84 -4.78
N GLY A 26 -19.91 4.65 -5.88
CA GLY A 26 -20.50 4.17 -7.12
C GLY A 26 -19.58 3.39 -8.03
N GLY A 27 -20.13 2.98 -9.17
CA GLY A 27 -19.41 2.38 -10.29
C GLY A 27 -19.11 3.37 -11.43
N LEU A 28 -18.42 2.90 -12.46
CA LEU A 28 -17.99 3.70 -13.60
C LEU A 28 -19.15 4.34 -14.36
N ALA A 29 -20.31 3.67 -14.41
CA ALA A 29 -21.51 4.19 -15.07
C ALA A 29 -22.00 5.49 -14.43
N ALA A 30 -21.90 5.63 -13.11
CA ALA A 30 -22.27 6.86 -12.41
C ALA A 30 -21.26 7.98 -12.66
N ALA A 31 -19.97 7.66 -12.60
CA ALA A 31 -18.90 8.63 -12.80
C ALA A 31 -18.81 9.19 -14.23
N LYS A 32 -19.34 8.47 -15.23
CA LYS A 32 -19.42 8.93 -16.63
C LYS A 32 -20.69 9.73 -16.95
N ASN A 33 -21.66 9.78 -16.04
CA ASN A 33 -22.97 10.38 -16.31
C ASN A 33 -23.05 11.80 -15.76
N ILE A 34 -22.98 12.80 -16.66
CA ILE A 34 -23.00 14.22 -16.29
C ILE A 34 -24.29 14.61 -15.56
N ASP A 35 -25.44 14.05 -15.94
CA ASP A 35 -26.72 14.35 -15.29
C ASP A 35 -26.71 13.86 -13.83
N VAL A 36 -26.10 12.72 -13.58
CA VAL A 36 -25.91 12.16 -12.23
C VAL A 36 -24.97 13.04 -11.41
N LEU A 37 -23.83 13.44 -11.99
CA LEU A 37 -22.88 14.33 -11.31
C LEU A 37 -23.54 15.67 -10.94
N ASN A 38 -24.31 16.27 -11.85
CA ASN A 38 -25.03 17.52 -11.61
C ASN A 38 -26.15 17.34 -10.56
N LYS A 39 -26.93 16.26 -10.66
CA LYS A 39 -28.03 15.95 -9.74
C LYS A 39 -27.55 15.85 -8.30
N PHE A 40 -26.42 15.18 -8.07
CA PHE A 40 -25.83 15.00 -6.75
C PHE A 40 -24.81 16.09 -6.38
N LYS A 41 -24.67 17.12 -7.23
CA LYS A 41 -23.74 18.25 -7.05
C LYS A 41 -22.30 17.80 -6.77
N ILE A 42 -21.87 16.75 -7.46
CA ILE A 42 -20.53 16.20 -7.35
C ILE A 42 -19.52 17.21 -7.89
N ASN A 43 -18.57 17.63 -7.05
CA ASN A 43 -17.47 18.52 -7.40
C ASN A 43 -16.09 17.85 -7.21
N HIS A 44 -16.06 16.65 -6.62
CA HIS A 44 -14.84 15.87 -6.40
C HIS A 44 -15.07 14.43 -6.83
N ILE A 45 -14.14 13.86 -7.60
CA ILE A 45 -14.20 12.45 -8.02
C ILE A 45 -12.88 11.75 -7.74
N ILE A 46 -12.93 10.67 -6.97
CA ILE A 46 -11.82 9.72 -6.83
C ILE A 46 -12.09 8.53 -7.74
N THR A 47 -11.21 8.34 -8.72
CA THR A 47 -11.21 7.19 -9.63
C THR A 47 -10.15 6.19 -9.18
N ILE A 48 -10.56 5.01 -8.72
CA ILE A 48 -9.64 3.89 -8.47
C ILE A 48 -9.91 2.80 -9.52
N ASP A 49 -9.20 2.86 -10.64
CA ASP A 49 -9.38 1.90 -11.74
C ASP A 49 -8.11 1.70 -12.57
N THR A 50 -8.12 0.77 -13.52
CA THR A 50 -7.01 0.55 -14.45
C THR A 50 -6.95 1.60 -15.56
N CYS A 51 -8.02 2.38 -15.73
CA CYS A 51 -8.13 3.43 -16.74
C CYS A 51 -8.72 4.70 -16.12
N PRO A 52 -8.23 5.89 -16.49
CA PRO A 52 -8.81 7.14 -16.03
C PRO A 52 -10.19 7.38 -16.64
N LEU A 53 -10.94 8.32 -16.06
CA LEU A 53 -12.15 8.85 -16.66
C LEU A 53 -11.86 9.56 -18.00
N PRO A 54 -12.83 9.61 -18.92
CA PRO A 54 -12.67 10.32 -20.18
C PRO A 54 -12.50 11.82 -19.96
N ARG A 55 -11.79 12.48 -20.89
CA ARG A 55 -11.52 13.94 -20.84
C ARG A 55 -12.78 14.80 -20.78
N THR A 56 -13.90 14.28 -21.29
CA THR A 56 -15.21 14.93 -21.19
C THR A 56 -15.68 15.14 -19.76
N ILE A 57 -15.20 14.32 -18.81
CA ILE A 57 -15.48 14.45 -17.38
C ILE A 57 -14.31 15.14 -16.67
N THR A 58 -13.07 14.72 -16.92
CA THR A 58 -11.91 15.28 -16.19
C THR A 58 -11.61 16.74 -16.50
N ASN A 59 -12.11 17.28 -17.63
CA ASN A 59 -11.92 18.68 -18.00
C ASN A 59 -13.11 19.58 -17.60
N LEU A 60 -14.09 19.06 -16.86
CA LEU A 60 -15.17 19.87 -16.31
C LEU A 60 -14.58 20.86 -15.29
N LYS A 61 -14.82 22.16 -15.48
CA LYS A 61 -14.18 23.22 -14.68
C LYS A 61 -14.50 23.14 -13.19
N ASP A 62 -15.70 22.67 -12.85
CA ASP A 62 -16.21 22.64 -11.48
C ASP A 62 -15.98 21.29 -10.78
N ILE A 63 -15.22 20.37 -11.41
CA ILE A 63 -14.93 19.04 -10.87
C ILE A 63 -13.42 18.83 -10.71
N LYS A 64 -12.99 18.68 -9.47
CA LYS A 64 -11.65 18.21 -9.12
C LYS A 64 -11.61 16.68 -9.22
N THR A 65 -10.55 16.12 -9.81
CA THR A 65 -10.40 14.67 -9.94
C THR A 65 -9.09 14.16 -9.34
N MET A 66 -9.15 12.99 -8.74
CA MET A 66 -8.00 12.21 -8.28
C MET A 66 -8.06 10.84 -8.95
N TYR A 67 -6.94 10.39 -9.51
CA TYR A 67 -6.85 9.10 -10.19
C TYR A 67 -5.76 8.24 -9.56
N ILE A 68 -6.16 7.05 -9.11
CA ILE A 68 -5.30 6.03 -8.56
C ILE A 68 -5.37 4.81 -9.48
N GLN A 69 -4.28 4.53 -10.19
CA GLN A 69 -4.22 3.44 -11.16
C GLN A 69 -3.98 2.10 -10.47
N LEU A 70 -5.03 1.32 -10.22
CA LEU A 70 -4.92 0.00 -9.57
C LEU A 70 -5.94 -1.01 -10.10
N SER A 71 -5.50 -2.27 -10.22
CA SER A 71 -6.38 -3.41 -10.48
C SER A 71 -7.11 -3.85 -9.20
N ASP A 72 -8.16 -4.65 -9.33
CA ASP A 72 -8.85 -5.24 -8.16
C ASP A 72 -8.19 -6.57 -7.77
N LEU A 73 -6.93 -6.51 -7.32
CA LEU A 73 -6.16 -7.69 -6.92
C LEU A 73 -5.69 -7.56 -5.47
N PRO A 74 -5.64 -8.65 -4.69
CA PRO A 74 -5.16 -8.62 -3.30
C PRO A 74 -3.73 -8.10 -3.09
N LYS A 75 -2.94 -8.02 -4.16
CA LYS A 75 -1.54 -7.58 -4.13
C LYS A 75 -1.33 -6.12 -4.55
N GLU A 76 -2.41 -5.41 -4.89
CA GLU A 76 -2.38 -3.99 -5.22
C GLU A 76 -2.33 -3.16 -3.93
N ASP A 77 -1.58 -2.06 -3.94
CA ASP A 77 -1.32 -1.26 -2.74
C ASP A 77 -2.26 -0.05 -2.68
N LEU A 78 -3.38 -0.20 -1.97
CA LEU A 78 -4.31 0.90 -1.70
C LEU A 78 -3.98 1.61 -0.37
N LEU A 79 -3.36 0.90 0.57
CA LEU A 79 -2.99 1.44 1.89
C LEU A 79 -2.17 2.70 1.78
N SER A 80 -1.19 2.73 0.87
CA SER A 80 -0.32 3.90 0.66
C SER A 80 -1.07 5.17 0.21
N HIS A 81 -2.34 5.05 -0.21
CA HIS A 81 -3.17 6.16 -0.68
C HIS A 81 -4.26 6.59 0.31
N PHE A 82 -4.39 5.94 1.48
CA PHE A 82 -5.51 6.21 2.39
C PHE A 82 -5.53 7.63 2.96
N ASP A 83 -4.38 8.21 3.27
CA ASP A 83 -4.36 9.58 3.83
C ASP A 83 -4.66 10.64 2.76
N GLU A 84 -4.06 10.55 1.56
CA GLU A 84 -4.36 11.49 0.48
C GLU A 84 -5.82 11.40 0.02
N THR A 85 -6.40 10.20 0.00
CA THR A 85 -7.81 10.02 -0.38
C THR A 85 -8.76 10.52 0.71
N ASP A 86 -8.43 10.34 1.99
CA ASP A 86 -9.19 10.89 3.11
C ASP A 86 -9.20 12.43 3.10
N GLU A 87 -8.06 13.07 2.83
CA GLU A 87 -7.97 14.52 2.68
C GLU A 87 -8.81 15.02 1.49
N PHE A 88 -8.73 14.37 0.34
CA PHE A 88 -9.52 14.71 -0.84
C PHE A 88 -11.03 14.54 -0.60
N ILE A 89 -11.43 13.49 0.13
CA ILE A 89 -12.83 13.29 0.55
C ILE A 89 -13.29 14.44 1.44
N LYS A 90 -12.51 14.80 2.47
CA LYS A 90 -12.86 15.89 3.39
C LYS A 90 -12.97 17.23 2.68
N GLU A 91 -12.02 17.55 1.80
CA GLU A 91 -12.05 18.77 0.98
C GLU A 91 -13.33 18.84 0.15
N GLY A 92 -13.69 17.75 -0.53
CA GLY A 92 -14.86 17.75 -1.38
C GLY A 92 -16.18 17.77 -0.61
N MET A 93 -16.27 17.08 0.53
CA MET A 93 -17.45 17.12 1.41
C MET A 93 -17.69 18.51 2.00
N ALA A 94 -16.64 19.28 2.26
CA ALA A 94 -16.74 20.64 2.78
C ALA A 94 -17.21 21.67 1.72
N ASN A 95 -16.89 21.44 0.46
CA ASN A 95 -17.15 22.39 -0.64
C ASN A 95 -18.31 21.96 -1.56
N GLY A 96 -18.86 20.76 -1.38
CA GLY A 96 -19.87 20.17 -2.26
C GLY A 96 -20.05 18.69 -1.96
N ALA A 97 -19.82 17.83 -2.93
CA ALA A 97 -19.99 16.38 -2.79
C ALA A 97 -18.93 15.57 -3.52
N VAL A 98 -18.58 14.43 -2.94
CA VAL A 98 -17.52 13.53 -3.44
C VAL A 98 -18.11 12.23 -3.94
N LEU A 99 -17.70 11.83 -5.14
CA LEU A 99 -17.92 10.49 -5.66
C LEU A 99 -16.62 9.68 -5.61
N VAL A 100 -16.61 8.61 -4.84
CA VAL A 100 -15.54 7.60 -4.88
C VAL A 100 -16.04 6.43 -5.73
N HIS A 101 -15.34 6.12 -6.82
CA HIS A 101 -15.75 5.04 -7.71
C HIS A 101 -14.59 4.17 -8.20
N CYS A 102 -14.94 2.96 -8.60
CA CYS A 102 -14.11 2.07 -9.40
C CYS A 102 -14.97 1.55 -10.56
N TYR A 103 -14.66 0.37 -11.10
CA TYR A 103 -15.47 -0.21 -12.19
C TYR A 103 -16.90 -0.53 -11.74
N PHE A 104 -17.06 -1.38 -10.71
CA PHE A 104 -18.38 -1.83 -10.21
C PHE A 104 -18.84 -1.12 -8.93
N GLY A 105 -17.96 -0.38 -8.25
CA GLY A 105 -18.27 0.18 -6.93
C GLY A 105 -18.41 -0.89 -5.84
N VAL A 106 -17.64 -1.98 -5.93
CA VAL A 106 -17.76 -3.16 -5.05
C VAL A 106 -16.56 -3.28 -4.11
N SER A 107 -15.33 -3.23 -4.66
CA SER A 107 -14.10 -3.53 -3.93
C SER A 107 -13.22 -2.29 -3.76
N ARG A 108 -12.39 -1.93 -4.76
CA ARG A 108 -11.44 -0.79 -4.73
C ARG A 108 -11.99 0.50 -4.12
N SER A 109 -13.08 1.03 -4.66
CA SER A 109 -13.68 2.27 -4.15
C SER A 109 -14.35 2.10 -2.80
N ALA A 110 -14.93 0.94 -2.54
CA ALA A 110 -15.49 0.65 -1.23
C ALA A 110 -14.41 0.58 -0.15
N THR A 111 -13.23 0.04 -0.47
CA THR A 111 -12.06 0.04 0.43
C THR A 111 -11.69 1.46 0.86
N VAL A 112 -11.58 2.40 -0.08
CA VAL A 112 -11.25 3.80 0.23
C VAL A 112 -12.32 4.46 1.10
N VAL A 113 -13.60 4.23 0.78
CA VAL A 113 -14.71 4.74 1.61
C VAL A 113 -14.70 4.12 3.01
N ILE A 114 -14.44 2.82 3.13
CA ILE A 114 -14.33 2.15 4.43
C ILE A 114 -13.16 2.73 5.23
N ALA A 115 -12.00 2.97 4.60
CA ALA A 115 -10.84 3.59 5.26
C ALA A 115 -11.19 4.98 5.83
N HIS A 116 -11.89 5.81 5.05
CA HIS A 116 -12.37 7.11 5.50
C HIS A 116 -13.31 6.99 6.72
N ILE A 117 -14.30 6.08 6.66
CA ILE A 117 -15.24 5.85 7.77
C ILE A 117 -14.53 5.30 9.01
N MET A 118 -13.56 4.40 8.83
CA MET A 118 -12.70 3.90 9.92
C MET A 118 -11.96 5.06 10.61
N LYS A 119 -11.31 5.93 9.85
CA LYS A 119 -10.56 7.07 10.40
C LYS A 119 -11.46 8.11 11.06
N LYS A 120 -12.58 8.46 10.41
CA LYS A 120 -13.53 9.47 10.91
C LYS A 120 -14.15 9.07 12.26
N TYR A 121 -14.49 7.79 12.42
CA TYR A 121 -15.21 7.29 13.60
C TYR A 121 -14.36 6.40 14.50
N GLN A 122 -13.06 6.24 14.21
CA GLN A 122 -12.13 5.40 14.96
C GLN A 122 -12.59 3.94 15.08
N LEU A 123 -13.15 3.39 13.99
CA LEU A 123 -13.78 2.08 13.95
C LEU A 123 -12.83 0.98 13.48
N SER A 124 -13.08 -0.26 13.91
CA SER A 124 -12.53 -1.43 13.25
C SER A 124 -13.04 -1.57 11.81
N TYR A 125 -12.32 -2.36 11.01
CA TYR A 125 -12.78 -2.75 9.67
C TYR A 125 -14.19 -3.34 9.70
N ALA A 126 -14.50 -4.23 10.63
CA ALA A 126 -15.80 -4.89 10.69
C ALA A 126 -16.94 -3.89 10.92
N GLU A 127 -16.77 -2.97 11.88
CA GLU A 127 -17.78 -1.95 12.19
C GLU A 127 -17.98 -0.96 11.03
N ALA A 128 -16.90 -0.51 10.41
CA ALA A 128 -16.97 0.40 9.26
C ALA A 128 -17.54 -0.30 8.02
N PHE A 129 -17.17 -1.56 7.77
CA PHE A 129 -17.71 -2.37 6.69
C PHE A 129 -19.23 -2.52 6.81
N GLU A 130 -19.75 -2.89 7.98
CA GLU A 130 -21.20 -3.02 8.19
C GLU A 130 -21.94 -1.70 7.96
N LYS A 131 -21.37 -0.57 8.40
CA LYS A 131 -21.95 0.77 8.12
C LYS A 131 -22.06 1.06 6.63
N VAL A 132 -20.99 0.80 5.87
CA VAL A 132 -20.98 1.04 4.41
C VAL A 132 -21.86 0.02 3.69
N LYS A 133 -21.84 -1.25 4.10
CA LYS A 133 -22.66 -2.34 3.54
C LYS A 133 -24.14 -2.09 3.72
N ALA A 134 -24.56 -1.52 4.85
CA ALA A 134 -25.95 -1.12 5.10
C ALA A 134 -26.44 -0.01 4.15
N LYS A 135 -25.53 0.81 3.61
CA LYS A 135 -25.84 1.84 2.61
C LYS A 135 -25.72 1.32 1.17
N ARG A 136 -24.80 0.37 0.93
CA ARG A 136 -24.55 -0.25 -0.37
C ARG A 136 -24.31 -1.75 -0.21
N SER A 137 -25.35 -2.53 -0.43
CA SER A 137 -25.38 -3.98 -0.16
C SER A 137 -24.41 -4.81 -1.01
N ILE A 138 -23.90 -4.28 -2.11
CA ILE A 138 -22.95 -4.99 -2.99
C ILE A 138 -21.48 -4.82 -2.57
N VAL A 139 -21.19 -4.04 -1.53
CA VAL A 139 -19.81 -3.81 -1.07
C VAL A 139 -19.15 -5.11 -0.65
N TYR A 140 -17.98 -5.38 -1.24
CA TYR A 140 -17.21 -6.58 -1.01
C TYR A 140 -15.73 -6.35 -1.41
N PRO A 141 -14.93 -5.70 -0.54
CA PRO A 141 -13.48 -5.57 -0.74
C PRO A 141 -12.82 -6.94 -0.87
N ASN A 142 -11.80 -7.06 -1.73
CA ASN A 142 -11.00 -8.28 -1.77
C ASN A 142 -10.17 -8.46 -0.47
N GLU A 143 -9.73 -9.69 -0.19
CA GLU A 143 -9.01 -10.05 1.05
C GLU A 143 -7.72 -9.26 1.30
N GLY A 144 -7.01 -8.86 0.24
CA GLY A 144 -5.81 -8.03 0.36
C GLY A 144 -6.13 -6.63 0.85
N PHE A 145 -7.21 -6.05 0.34
CA PHE A 145 -7.70 -4.74 0.81
C PHE A 145 -8.27 -4.81 2.23
N ILE A 146 -8.93 -5.90 2.61
CA ILE A 146 -9.35 -6.13 4.00
C ILE A 146 -8.13 -6.15 4.93
N THR A 147 -7.06 -6.84 4.53
CA THR A 147 -5.81 -6.89 5.30
C THR A 147 -5.18 -5.50 5.44
N GLN A 148 -5.18 -4.71 4.36
CA GLN A 148 -4.71 -3.32 4.37
C GLN A 148 -5.52 -2.42 5.30
N LEU A 149 -6.85 -2.55 5.33
CA LEU A 149 -7.71 -1.80 6.25
C LEU A 149 -7.44 -2.14 7.72
N LYS A 150 -7.20 -3.42 8.04
CA LYS A 150 -6.81 -3.85 9.38
C LYS A 150 -5.46 -3.25 9.79
N LEU A 151 -4.47 -3.32 8.90
CA LEU A 151 -3.16 -2.70 9.10
C LEU A 151 -3.26 -1.19 9.30
N TYR A 152 -4.16 -0.50 8.57
CA TYR A 152 -4.38 0.93 8.76
C TYR A 152 -4.82 1.27 10.19
N LYS A 153 -5.69 0.46 10.80
CA LYS A 153 -6.06 0.60 12.20
C LYS A 153 -4.87 0.35 13.15
N GLU A 154 -4.06 -0.67 12.88
CA GLU A 154 -2.85 -0.96 13.69
C GLU A 154 -1.84 0.21 13.67
N MET A 155 -1.81 0.98 12.59
CA MET A 155 -1.01 2.21 12.46
C MET A 155 -1.71 3.46 13.01
N GLY A 156 -2.86 3.32 13.68
CA GLY A 156 -3.58 4.46 14.26
C GLY A 156 -4.34 5.31 13.23
N TYR A 157 -4.80 4.70 12.14
CA TYR A 157 -5.56 5.36 11.06
C TYR A 157 -4.77 6.48 10.37
N THR A 158 -3.46 6.28 10.27
CA THR A 158 -2.51 7.12 9.52
C THR A 158 -1.49 6.22 8.85
N VAL A 159 -1.02 6.59 7.67
CA VAL A 159 0.01 5.88 6.92
C VAL A 159 1.38 6.34 7.39
N ASP A 160 1.81 5.80 8.55
CA ASP A 160 3.16 6.04 9.05
C ASP A 160 4.18 5.19 8.28
N THR A 161 4.90 5.84 7.35
CA THR A 161 5.93 5.20 6.53
C THR A 161 7.15 4.74 7.33
N THR A 162 7.33 5.25 8.56
CA THR A 162 8.43 4.87 9.45
C THR A 162 8.12 3.61 10.26
N SER A 163 6.83 3.30 10.43
CA SER A 163 6.33 2.14 11.16
C SER A 163 6.92 0.83 10.64
N MET A 164 7.32 -0.03 11.58
CA MET A 164 7.83 -1.36 11.26
C MET A 164 6.78 -2.18 10.50
N HIS A 165 5.50 -2.08 10.88
CA HIS A 165 4.42 -2.81 10.22
C HIS A 165 4.26 -2.38 8.77
N PHE A 166 4.32 -1.07 8.50
CA PHE A 166 4.27 -0.54 7.13
C PHE A 166 5.46 -0.98 6.29
N LYS A 167 6.67 -0.90 6.85
CA LYS A 167 7.91 -1.36 6.19
C LYS A 167 7.84 -2.84 5.84
N ILE A 168 7.41 -3.71 6.76
CA ILE A 168 7.25 -5.15 6.51
C ILE A 168 6.20 -5.41 5.43
N TYR A 169 5.07 -4.72 5.47
CA TYR A 169 4.03 -4.79 4.43
C TYR A 169 4.59 -4.43 3.05
N ARG A 170 5.24 -3.27 2.94
CA ARG A 170 5.84 -2.78 1.68
C ARG A 170 6.97 -3.70 1.19
N LEU A 171 7.80 -4.25 2.08
CA LEU A 171 8.82 -5.24 1.74
C LEU A 171 8.21 -6.53 1.18
N THR A 172 7.07 -6.97 1.71
CA THR A 172 6.35 -8.15 1.21
C THR A 172 5.84 -7.94 -0.21
N LEU A 173 5.32 -6.74 -0.50
CA LEU A 173 4.93 -6.33 -1.86
C LEU A 173 6.14 -6.28 -2.81
N ALA A 174 7.24 -5.66 -2.36
CA ALA A 174 8.49 -5.57 -3.11
C ALA A 174 9.01 -6.97 -3.47
N ALA A 175 9.05 -7.89 -2.51
CA ALA A 175 9.49 -9.26 -2.71
C ALA A 175 8.63 -10.00 -3.75
N ASP A 176 7.31 -9.80 -3.76
CA ASP A 176 6.44 -10.41 -4.78
C ASP A 176 6.71 -9.88 -6.18
N ARG A 177 6.95 -8.57 -6.32
CA ARG A 177 7.30 -7.97 -7.61
C ARG A 177 8.68 -8.43 -8.09
N VAL A 178 9.69 -8.43 -7.21
CA VAL A 178 11.04 -8.94 -7.54
C VAL A 178 10.98 -10.41 -7.96
N ARG A 179 10.16 -11.25 -7.33
CA ARG A 179 9.98 -12.66 -7.77
C ARG A 179 9.49 -12.76 -9.22
N LYS A 180 8.65 -11.83 -9.68
CA LYS A 180 8.07 -11.84 -11.03
C LYS A 180 9.00 -11.24 -12.08
N VAL A 181 9.60 -10.08 -11.81
CA VAL A 181 10.37 -9.31 -12.79
C VAL A 181 11.88 -9.33 -12.56
N LYS A 182 12.35 -9.96 -11.48
CA LYS A 182 13.76 -10.05 -11.05
C LYS A 182 14.47 -8.71 -10.81
N ILE A 183 13.72 -7.61 -10.79
CA ILE A 183 14.21 -6.24 -10.59
C ILE A 183 13.39 -5.61 -9.47
N LEU A 184 14.05 -4.87 -8.57
CA LEU A 184 13.37 -4.07 -7.54
C LEU A 184 12.82 -2.80 -8.19
N PRO A 185 11.50 -2.56 -8.19
CA PRO A 185 10.94 -1.32 -8.72
C PRO A 185 11.42 -0.12 -7.90
N GLN A 186 11.61 1.03 -8.55
CA GLN A 186 12.14 2.25 -7.91
C GLN A 186 11.30 2.71 -6.72
N GLU A 187 9.98 2.53 -6.73
CA GLU A 187 9.10 2.88 -5.60
C GLU A 187 9.41 2.13 -4.28
N PHE A 188 10.19 1.04 -4.35
CA PHE A 188 10.64 0.26 -3.19
C PHE A 188 12.12 0.50 -2.84
N SER A 189 12.84 1.40 -3.54
CA SER A 189 14.27 1.64 -3.30
C SER A 189 14.57 2.06 -1.87
N ASN A 190 13.71 2.90 -1.30
CA ASN A 190 13.91 3.47 0.04
C ASN A 190 13.61 2.46 1.16
N LEU A 191 13.10 1.27 0.84
CA LEU A 191 12.85 0.21 1.84
C LEU A 191 14.07 -0.64 2.12
N ILE A 192 15.06 -0.63 1.22
CA ILE A 192 16.22 -1.49 1.29
C ILE A 192 17.45 -0.60 1.22
N ALA A 193 18.18 -0.53 2.32
CA ALA A 193 19.49 0.11 2.30
C ALA A 193 20.45 -0.72 1.42
N PRO A 194 21.35 -0.07 0.65
CA PRO A 194 22.42 -0.79 -0.03
C PRO A 194 23.22 -1.61 0.99
N ASP A 195 23.66 -2.81 0.60
CA ASP A 195 24.41 -3.67 1.49
C ASP A 195 25.74 -2.98 1.87
N PRO A 196 25.93 -2.58 3.14
CA PRO A 196 27.17 -1.91 3.57
C PRO A 196 28.41 -2.81 3.45
N GLY A 197 28.22 -4.12 3.28
CA GLY A 197 29.30 -5.09 3.06
C GLY A 197 29.60 -5.38 1.58
N LEU A 198 28.89 -4.76 0.63
CA LEU A 198 29.29 -4.78 -0.79
C LEU A 198 30.40 -3.75 -0.99
N GLU A 199 31.61 -4.05 -0.51
CA GLU A 199 32.78 -3.25 -0.85
C GLU A 199 33.10 -3.40 -2.34
N GLN A 200 33.29 -2.26 -3.04
CA GLN A 200 33.81 -2.21 -4.42
C GLN A 200 35.35 -2.32 -4.47
N ILE A 201 35.99 -2.52 -3.32
CA ILE A 201 37.45 -2.59 -3.20
C ILE A 201 37.91 -4.00 -3.59
N GLN A 202 39.05 -4.11 -4.26
CA GLN A 202 39.65 -5.42 -4.57
C GLN A 202 39.74 -6.25 -3.29
N PRO A 203 39.14 -7.45 -3.26
CA PRO A 203 39.12 -8.26 -2.04
C PRO A 203 40.56 -8.62 -1.66
N GLU A 204 40.86 -8.51 -0.36
CA GLU A 204 42.11 -9.02 0.20
C GLU A 204 42.34 -10.48 -0.23
N PRO A 205 43.61 -10.91 -0.35
CA PRO A 205 43.94 -12.24 -0.88
C PRO A 205 43.31 -13.39 -0.08
N LYS A 206 42.97 -13.17 1.19
CA LYS A 206 42.29 -14.15 2.04
C LYS A 206 41.05 -13.54 2.69
N VAL A 207 39.90 -14.11 2.35
CA VAL A 207 38.58 -13.68 2.84
C VAL A 207 37.81 -14.84 3.42
N TYR A 208 37.00 -14.55 4.43
CA TYR A 208 36.11 -15.50 5.09
C TYR A 208 34.69 -15.30 4.55
N LYS A 209 34.09 -16.38 4.04
CA LYS A 209 32.78 -16.33 3.38
C LYS A 209 31.77 -17.21 4.10
N CYS A 210 30.53 -16.77 4.18
CA CYS A 210 29.41 -17.58 4.63
C CYS A 210 29.26 -18.82 3.74
N LYS A 211 29.18 -20.02 4.34
CA LYS A 211 29.05 -21.27 3.59
C LYS A 211 27.75 -21.37 2.78
N LYS A 212 26.67 -20.71 3.23
CA LYS A 212 25.34 -20.76 2.61
C LYS A 212 25.18 -19.77 1.47
N CYS A 213 25.41 -18.48 1.73
CA CYS A 213 25.17 -17.42 0.74
C CYS A 213 26.46 -16.93 0.04
N ARG A 214 27.63 -17.47 0.40
CA ARG A 214 28.95 -17.10 -0.16
C ARG A 214 29.36 -15.62 0.05
N ARG A 215 28.56 -14.84 0.80
CA ARG A 215 28.87 -13.48 1.23
C ARG A 215 30.19 -13.44 1.98
N VAL A 216 31.03 -12.46 1.67
CA VAL A 216 32.22 -12.16 2.48
C VAL A 216 31.75 -11.58 3.81
N VAL A 217 32.14 -12.23 4.91
CA VAL A 217 31.78 -11.81 6.26
C VAL A 217 32.94 -11.11 6.97
N ALA A 218 34.18 -11.40 6.59
CA ALA A 218 35.39 -10.74 7.10
C ALA A 218 36.57 -10.99 6.14
N SER A 219 37.59 -10.15 6.19
CA SER A 219 38.90 -10.41 5.59
C SER A 219 39.91 -10.87 6.65
N GLU A 220 41.14 -11.21 6.24
CA GLU A 220 42.22 -11.55 7.18
C GLU A 220 42.62 -10.36 8.06
N SER A 221 42.58 -9.14 7.52
CA SER A 221 42.86 -7.92 8.31
C SER A 221 41.83 -7.65 9.42
N ASN A 222 40.60 -8.16 9.30
CA ASN A 222 39.59 -8.01 10.34
C ASN A 222 39.74 -9.03 11.48
N LEU A 223 40.62 -10.04 11.37
CA LEU A 223 40.75 -11.08 12.37
C LEU A 223 41.60 -10.65 13.56
N ILE A 224 41.06 -10.85 14.76
CA ILE A 224 41.80 -10.70 16.02
C ILE A 224 42.43 -12.04 16.37
N MET A 225 43.76 -12.10 16.28
CA MET A 225 44.54 -13.30 16.59
C MET A 225 44.49 -13.61 18.08
N HIS A 226 44.25 -14.87 18.42
CA HIS A 226 44.30 -15.36 19.80
C HIS A 226 44.84 -16.79 19.86
N GLN A 227 45.30 -17.16 21.05
CA GLN A 227 45.82 -18.48 21.34
C GLN A 227 44.88 -19.19 22.32
N ASP A 228 44.66 -20.48 22.10
CA ASP A 228 44.04 -21.38 23.06
C ASP A 228 45.12 -22.36 23.56
N LYS A 229 45.41 -22.34 24.86
CA LYS A 229 46.45 -23.18 25.49
C LYS A 229 47.84 -23.09 24.84
N GLY A 230 48.20 -21.92 24.29
CA GLY A 230 49.51 -21.68 23.66
C GLY A 230 49.58 -22.06 22.18
N GLU A 231 48.49 -22.55 21.59
CA GLU A 231 48.38 -22.80 20.15
C GLU A 231 47.40 -21.83 19.47
N PRO A 232 47.60 -21.48 18.19
CA PRO A 232 46.65 -20.62 17.47
C PRO A 232 45.29 -21.30 17.37
N CYS A 233 44.25 -20.62 17.88
CA CYS A 233 42.90 -21.15 17.88
C CYS A 233 42.34 -21.26 16.46
N ARG A 234 41.72 -22.40 16.13
CA ARG A 234 41.11 -22.69 14.82
C ARG A 234 39.59 -22.88 14.88
N GLN A 235 39.02 -22.86 16.07
CA GLN A 235 37.60 -23.17 16.28
C GLN A 235 36.72 -21.92 16.22
N THR A 236 37.23 -20.80 16.72
CA THR A 236 36.51 -19.53 16.82
C THR A 236 37.35 -18.44 16.17
N TYR A 237 36.70 -17.49 15.50
CA TYR A 237 37.35 -16.31 14.95
C TYR A 237 36.78 -15.09 15.66
N PHE A 238 37.65 -14.30 16.30
CA PHE A 238 37.28 -12.97 16.77
C PHE A 238 37.53 -11.99 15.62
N VAL A 239 36.61 -11.06 15.44
CA VAL A 239 36.64 -10.08 14.36
C VAL A 239 36.37 -8.69 14.90
N GLU A 240 37.06 -7.69 14.37
CA GLU A 240 36.72 -6.30 14.65
C GLU A 240 35.33 -5.95 14.09
N PRO A 241 34.55 -5.08 14.75
CA PRO A 241 33.26 -4.64 14.23
C PRO A 241 33.40 -3.98 12.85
N MET A 242 32.74 -4.55 11.84
CA MET A 242 32.72 -4.03 10.47
C MET A 242 31.47 -3.17 10.21
N ALA A 243 31.52 -2.36 9.15
CA ALA A 243 30.40 -1.49 8.76
C ALA A 243 29.06 -2.23 8.66
N TRP A 244 29.07 -3.47 8.15
CA TRP A 244 27.85 -4.28 8.02
C TRP A 244 27.33 -4.87 9.34
N MET A 245 28.14 -4.91 10.40
CA MET A 245 27.73 -5.33 11.74
C MET A 245 27.07 -4.19 12.53
N ASN A 246 27.18 -2.95 12.05
CA ASN A 246 26.55 -1.82 12.68
C ASN A 246 25.08 -1.70 12.24
N ILE A 247 24.19 -2.38 12.97
CA ILE A 247 22.74 -2.35 12.73
C ILE A 247 22.12 -1.00 13.13
N THR A 248 22.88 -0.13 13.81
CA THR A 248 22.44 1.23 14.17
C THR A 248 22.71 2.28 13.10
N GLY A 249 23.21 1.88 11.92
CA GLY A 249 23.53 2.77 10.81
C GLY A 249 22.30 3.50 10.25
N ASN A 250 22.24 4.82 10.53
CA ASN A 250 21.35 5.84 9.97
C ASN A 250 19.84 5.61 10.14
N MET A 251 19.36 5.84 11.36
CA MET A 251 18.08 6.56 11.53
C MET A 251 18.36 8.06 11.25
N ILE A 252 18.26 8.47 10.00
CA ILE A 252 18.07 9.86 9.59
C ILE A 252 16.80 9.91 8.74
#